data_AF-A0ABD5URI8-F1
#
_entry.id   AF-A0ABD5URI8-F1
#
_cell.length_a   1.000
_cell.length_b   1.000
_cell.length_c   1.000
_cell.angle_alpha   90.00
_cell.angle_beta   90.00
_cell.angle_gamma   90.00
#
_symmetry.space_group_name_H-M   'P 1'
#
loop_
_entity.id
_entity.type
_entity.pdbx_description
1 polymer ?
#
loop_
_entity_poly.entity_id
_entity_poly.type
_entity_poly.pdbx_seq_one_letter_code
_entity_poly.pdbx_strand_id
1 'polypeptide(L)'
;MDVREEFASIYRESLPVLLVALCGGLFSGVILEELLASIERFPGLLVMVPVFLATRGNVYGALGGRISSGLHQGLIEPRLEWNDRLAHAVVASFVNAIGISVVIAVISWVALVLLGREAAHPLEFLAIMLISGVLTSVVLIFGLLSLLFVGYTRGHDPDNLVGPIVTTLGDVFGMAFLLVAVGVVEVVG
;
A
#
# COMPACT_ATOMS: atom_id res chain seq x y z
N MET A 1 -21.69 16.88 26.34
CA MET A 1 -20.28 16.47 26.41
C MET A 1 -19.47 17.74 26.51
N ASP A 2 -18.61 17.84 27.52
CA ASP A 2 -17.77 19.02 27.70
C ASP A 2 -16.63 18.97 26.68
N VAL A 3 -16.22 20.12 26.13
CA VAL A 3 -15.24 20.16 25.01
C VAL A 3 -13.95 19.42 25.38
N ARG A 4 -13.54 19.47 26.64
CA ARG A 4 -12.37 18.74 27.17
C ARG A 4 -12.51 17.22 27.13
N GLU A 5 -13.72 16.69 27.32
CA GLU A 5 -13.98 15.24 27.27
C GLU A 5 -13.90 14.73 25.82
N GLU A 6 -14.36 15.53 24.87
CA GLU A 6 -14.29 15.24 23.43
C GLU A 6 -12.84 15.22 22.95
N PHE A 7 -12.03 16.23 23.31
CA PHE A 7 -10.59 16.22 23.04
C PHE A 7 -9.88 15.00 23.65
N ALA A 8 -10.17 14.66 24.91
CA ALA A 8 -9.53 13.54 25.58
C ALA A 8 -9.88 12.18 24.94
N SER A 9 -11.13 12.01 24.46
CA SER A 9 -11.55 10.82 23.70
C SER A 9 -10.78 10.70 22.38
N ILE A 10 -10.70 11.79 21.60
CA ILE A 10 -9.97 11.80 20.31
C ILE A 10 -8.51 11.37 20.52
N TYR A 11 -7.82 11.93 21.51
CA TYR A 11 -6.43 11.56 21.80
C TYR A 11 -6.28 10.11 22.22
N ARG A 12 -7.18 9.62 23.09
CA ARG A 12 -7.13 8.24 23.59
C ARG A 12 -7.38 7.20 22.49
N GLU A 13 -8.22 7.53 21.51
CA GLU A 13 -8.53 6.67 20.37
C GLU A 13 -7.46 6.76 19.27
N SER A 14 -6.95 7.96 18.99
CA SER A 14 -6.01 8.20 17.89
C SER A 14 -4.57 7.82 18.25
N LEU A 15 -4.13 8.05 19.50
CA LEU A 15 -2.73 7.82 19.89
C LEU A 15 -2.26 6.37 19.65
N PRO A 16 -3.01 5.32 20.03
CA PRO A 16 -2.58 3.95 19.78
C PRO A 16 -2.40 3.66 18.29
N VAL A 17 -3.35 4.13 17.46
CA VAL A 17 -3.31 3.95 16.00
C VAL A 17 -2.11 4.69 15.41
N LEU A 18 -1.88 5.94 15.84
CA LEU A 18 -0.75 6.75 15.40
C LEU A 18 0.59 6.16 15.84
N LEU A 19 0.69 5.55 17.02
CA LEU A 19 1.90 4.87 17.48
C LEU A 19 2.22 3.66 16.60
N VAL A 20 1.20 2.87 16.24
CA VAL A 20 1.38 1.73 15.33
C VAL A 20 1.82 2.21 13.94
N ALA A 21 1.17 3.27 13.42
CA ALA A 21 1.55 3.87 12.15
C ALA A 21 2.98 4.44 12.19
N LEU A 22 3.38 5.08 13.29
CA LEU A 22 4.72 5.61 13.49
C LEU A 22 5.75 4.48 13.49
N CYS A 23 5.50 3.38 14.21
CA CYS A 23 6.39 2.22 14.20
C CYS A 23 6.55 1.61 12.80
N GLY A 24 5.44 1.49 12.05
CA GLY A 24 5.48 1.04 10.65
C GLY A 24 6.26 1.98 9.75
N GLY A 25 6.05 3.29 9.89
CA GLY A 25 6.77 4.33 9.16
C GLY A 25 8.26 4.38 9.47
N LEU A 26 8.65 4.18 10.74
CA LEU A 26 10.05 4.08 11.14
C LEU A 26 10.72 2.85 10.50
N PHE A 27 10.06 1.70 10.49
CA PHE A 27 10.55 0.50 9.84
C PHE A 27 10.71 0.70 8.33
N SER A 28 9.70 1.30 7.69
CA SER A 28 9.75 1.73 6.29
C SER A 28 10.90 2.70 6.00
N GLY A 29 11.22 3.59 6.95
CA GLY A 29 12.35 4.52 6.86
C GLY A 29 13.72 3.82 6.90
N VAL A 30 13.86 2.75 7.70
CA VAL A 30 15.08 1.92 7.70
C VAL A 30 15.26 1.24 6.34
N ILE A 31 14.19 0.71 5.74
CA ILE A 31 14.25 0.11 4.39
C ILE A 31 14.60 1.16 3.33
N LEU A 32 14.12 2.40 3.49
CA LEU A 32 14.47 3.49 2.59
C LEU A 32 15.97 3.78 2.59
N GLU A 33 16.66 3.62 3.73
CA GLU A 33 18.11 3.80 3.82
C GLU A 33 18.87 2.81 2.92
N GLU A 34 18.45 1.55 2.90
CA GLU A 34 19.03 0.57 1.97
C GLU A 34 18.71 0.90 0.51
N LEU A 35 17.49 1.40 0.24
CA LEU A 35 17.12 1.84 -1.11
C LEU A 35 17.95 3.04 -1.59
N LEU A 36 18.32 3.96 -0.69
CA LEU A 36 19.18 5.10 -1.00
C LEU A 36 20.55 4.64 -1.52
N ALA A 37 21.08 3.52 -1.02
CA ALA A 37 22.33 2.95 -1.50
C ALA A 37 22.27 2.50 -2.96
N SER A 38 21.08 2.14 -3.47
CA SER A 38 20.87 1.72 -4.86
C SER A 38 20.68 2.87 -5.85
N ILE A 39 20.65 4.14 -5.40
CA ILE A 39 20.39 5.30 -6.28
C ILE A 39 21.51 5.52 -7.28
N GLU A 40 22.75 5.23 -6.92
CA GLU A 40 23.88 5.34 -7.84
C GLU A 40 23.70 4.40 -9.05
N ARG A 41 23.09 3.23 -8.83
CA ARG A 41 22.75 2.28 -9.90
C ARG A 41 21.49 2.68 -10.65
N PHE A 42 20.47 3.16 -9.94
CA PHE A 42 19.16 3.51 -10.49
C PHE A 42 18.80 4.98 -10.19
N PRO A 43 19.37 5.94 -10.94
CA PRO A 43 19.09 7.35 -10.69
C PRO A 43 17.60 7.66 -10.90
N GLY A 44 17.04 8.49 -10.02
CA GLY A 44 15.64 8.91 -10.06
C GLY A 44 14.63 7.98 -9.36
N LEU A 45 15.09 6.84 -8.82
CA LEU A 45 14.24 5.86 -8.11
C LEU A 45 13.45 6.48 -6.94
N LEU A 46 14.04 7.43 -6.20
CA LEU A 46 13.37 8.10 -5.07
C LEU A 46 12.08 8.81 -5.44
N VAL A 47 11.95 9.30 -6.68
CA VAL A 47 10.74 10.01 -7.13
C VAL A 47 9.52 9.08 -7.13
N MET A 48 9.75 7.78 -7.29
CA MET A 48 8.70 6.78 -7.40
C MET A 48 8.18 6.32 -6.03
N VAL A 49 9.00 6.40 -4.98
CA VAL A 49 8.66 5.94 -3.63
C VAL A 49 7.37 6.57 -3.08
N PRO A 50 7.24 7.92 -2.96
CA PRO A 50 6.06 8.51 -2.33
C PRO A 50 4.78 8.25 -3.13
N VAL A 51 4.84 8.31 -4.47
CA VAL A 51 3.68 8.05 -5.31
C VAL A 51 3.28 6.57 -5.28
N PHE A 52 4.26 5.66 -5.21
CA PHE A 52 3.99 4.23 -5.08
C PHE A 52 3.27 3.92 -3.76
N LEU A 53 3.81 4.37 -2.62
CA LEU A 53 3.18 4.11 -1.32
C LEU A 53 1.78 4.74 -1.22
N ALA A 54 1.63 6.00 -1.64
CA ALA A 54 0.35 6.69 -1.61
C ALA A 54 -0.72 6.00 -2.48
N THR A 55 -0.34 5.50 -3.66
CA THR A 55 -1.29 4.80 -4.53
C THR A 55 -1.72 3.44 -3.96
N ARG A 56 -0.86 2.72 -3.22
CA ARG A 56 -1.29 1.51 -2.49
C ARG A 56 -2.36 1.84 -1.46
N GLY A 57 -2.15 2.90 -0.69
CA GLY A 57 -3.14 3.41 0.26
C GLY A 57 -4.50 3.65 -0.40
N ASN A 58 -4.50 4.31 -1.56
CA ASN A 58 -5.74 4.63 -2.28
C ASN A 58 -6.44 3.40 -2.85
N VAL A 59 -5.70 2.48 -3.48
CA VAL A 59 -6.30 1.28 -4.09
C VAL A 59 -6.88 0.35 -3.03
N TYR A 60 -6.11 0.06 -1.99
CA TYR A 60 -6.51 -0.91 -0.97
C TYR A 60 -7.44 -0.29 0.08
N GLY A 61 -7.39 1.02 0.30
CA GLY A 61 -8.41 1.75 1.05
C GLY A 61 -9.77 1.67 0.36
N ALA A 62 -9.82 1.85 -0.97
CA ALA A 62 -11.05 1.68 -1.74
C ALA A 62 -11.56 0.23 -1.71
N LEU A 63 -10.67 -0.77 -1.79
CA LEU A 63 -11.04 -2.19 -1.62
C LEU A 63 -11.60 -2.44 -0.22
N GLY A 64 -10.94 -1.94 0.82
CA GLY A 64 -11.36 -2.08 2.21
C GLY A 64 -12.72 -1.47 2.47
N GLY A 65 -12.97 -0.25 1.97
CA GLY A 65 -14.28 0.40 2.07
C GLY A 65 -15.40 -0.38 1.36
N ARG A 66 -15.11 -1.00 0.21
CA ARG A 66 -16.05 -1.89 -0.49
C ARG A 66 -16.36 -3.15 0.32
N ILE A 67 -15.35 -3.77 0.92
CA ILE A 67 -15.51 -4.95 1.78
C ILE A 67 -16.33 -4.58 3.01
N SER A 68 -15.96 -3.48 3.69
CA SER A 68 -16.68 -2.98 4.87
C SER A 68 -18.15 -2.72 4.56
N SER A 69 -18.45 -2.00 3.48
CA SER A 69 -19.82 -1.74 3.05
C SER A 69 -20.57 -3.04 2.75
N GLY A 70 -19.92 -4.00 2.09
CA GLY A 70 -20.52 -5.30 1.78
C GLY A 70 -20.81 -6.15 3.02
N LEU A 71 -19.94 -6.10 4.04
CA LEU A 71 -20.15 -6.76 5.34
C LEU A 71 -21.34 -6.15 6.08
N HIS A 72 -21.40 -4.81 6.17
CA HIS A 72 -22.51 -4.10 6.82
C HIS A 72 -23.86 -4.31 6.12
N GLN A 73 -23.86 -4.47 4.79
CA GLN A 73 -25.06 -4.74 4.00
C GLN A 73 -25.45 -6.24 3.99
N GLY A 74 -24.64 -7.12 4.58
CA GLY A 74 -24.86 -8.57 4.50
C GLY A 74 -24.69 -9.16 3.09
N LEU A 75 -24.03 -8.44 2.17
CA LEU A 75 -23.73 -8.90 0.82
C LEU A 75 -22.46 -9.75 0.75
N ILE A 76 -21.60 -9.63 1.76
CA ILE A 76 -20.35 -10.37 1.93
C ILE A 76 -20.43 -11.02 3.30
N GLU A 77 -20.25 -12.35 3.35
CA GLU A 77 -20.09 -13.04 4.63
C GLU A 77 -18.64 -12.89 5.11
N PRO A 78 -18.38 -12.79 6.42
CA PRO A 78 -17.04 -12.63 6.97
C PRO A 78 -16.27 -13.97 6.97
N ARG A 79 -16.22 -14.62 5.82
CA ARG A 79 -15.56 -15.89 5.57
C ARG A 79 -14.76 -15.78 4.28
N LEU A 80 -13.60 -16.46 4.23
CA LEU A 80 -12.81 -16.63 3.01
C LEU A 80 -13.48 -17.68 2.10
N GLU A 81 -14.71 -17.38 1.71
CA GLU A 81 -15.50 -18.16 0.75
C GLU A 81 -15.64 -17.37 -0.55
N TRP A 82 -15.86 -18.10 -1.64
CA TRP A 82 -16.01 -17.47 -2.94
C TRP A 82 -17.30 -16.64 -2.99
N ASN A 83 -17.16 -15.35 -3.25
CA ASN A 83 -18.26 -14.42 -3.49
C ASN A 83 -17.92 -13.58 -4.71
N ASP A 84 -18.78 -13.58 -5.74
CA ASP A 84 -18.48 -12.92 -7.01
C ASP A 84 -18.21 -11.41 -6.84
N ARG A 85 -18.93 -10.74 -5.93
CA ARG A 85 -18.70 -9.31 -5.65
C ARG A 85 -17.32 -9.09 -5.06
N LEU A 86 -16.92 -9.95 -4.13
CA LEU A 86 -15.59 -9.90 -3.52
C LEU A 86 -14.50 -10.19 -4.55
N ALA A 87 -14.67 -11.25 -5.35
CA ALA A 87 -13.74 -11.63 -6.40
C ALA A 87 -13.56 -10.51 -7.43
N HIS A 88 -14.65 -9.90 -7.90
CA HIS A 88 -14.59 -8.77 -8.82
C HIS A 88 -13.92 -7.54 -8.20
N ALA A 89 -14.17 -7.23 -6.93
CA ALA A 89 -13.51 -6.12 -6.25
C ALA A 89 -12.00 -6.36 -6.09
N VAL A 90 -11.60 -7.58 -5.71
CA VAL A 90 -10.21 -7.99 -5.60
C VAL A 90 -9.50 -7.93 -6.96
N VAL A 91 -10.07 -8.52 -8.00
CA VAL A 91 -9.50 -8.50 -9.36
C VAL A 91 -9.39 -7.07 -9.88
N ALA A 92 -10.44 -6.26 -9.72
CA ALA A 92 -10.40 -4.85 -10.13
C ALA A 92 -9.28 -4.08 -9.41
N SER A 93 -9.11 -4.33 -8.12
CA SER A 93 -8.06 -3.67 -7.32
C SER A 93 -6.67 -4.13 -7.73
N PHE A 94 -6.49 -5.43 -8.01
CA PHE A 94 -5.23 -6.00 -8.50
C PHE A 94 -4.85 -5.45 -9.89
N VAL A 95 -5.80 -5.43 -10.83
CA VAL A 95 -5.58 -4.87 -12.17
C VAL A 95 -5.28 -3.37 -12.09
N ASN A 96 -6.01 -2.62 -11.26
CA ASN A 96 -5.76 -1.20 -11.05
C ASN A 96 -4.38 -0.96 -10.41
N ALA A 97 -3.99 -1.80 -9.45
CA ALA A 97 -2.69 -1.77 -8.80
C ALA A 97 -1.53 -2.04 -9.76
N ILE A 98 -1.69 -2.93 -10.74
CA ILE A 98 -0.70 -3.15 -11.79
C ILE A 98 -0.69 -1.98 -12.77
N GLY A 99 -1.87 -1.55 -13.25
CA GLY A 99 -2.00 -0.43 -14.18
C GLY A 99 -1.37 0.85 -13.64
N ILE A 100 -1.64 1.20 -12.39
CA ILE A 100 -1.04 2.39 -11.75
C ILE A 100 0.48 2.25 -11.60
N SER A 101 1.02 1.04 -11.44
CA SER A 101 2.47 0.82 -11.37
C SER A 101 3.16 1.16 -12.68
N VAL A 102 2.54 0.79 -13.81
CA VAL A 102 3.02 1.16 -15.16
C VAL A 102 2.94 2.68 -15.33
N VAL A 103 1.82 3.28 -14.93
CA VAL A 103 1.63 4.75 -15.01
C VAL A 103 2.69 5.49 -14.18
N ILE A 104 2.98 5.03 -12.97
CA ILE A 104 4.04 5.61 -12.13
C ILE A 104 5.39 5.50 -12.82
N ALA A 105 5.78 4.33 -13.31
CA ALA A 105 7.06 4.14 -13.98
C ALA A 105 7.23 5.11 -15.17
N VAL A 106 6.20 5.20 -16.01
CA VAL A 106 6.22 6.07 -17.21
C VAL A 106 6.23 7.55 -16.81
N ILE A 107 5.33 7.99 -15.92
CA ILE A 107 5.23 9.40 -15.53
C ILE A 107 6.49 9.85 -14.79
N SER A 108 7.01 9.05 -13.87
CA SER A 108 8.23 9.38 -13.14
C SER A 108 9.43 9.49 -14.08
N TRP A 109 9.57 8.56 -15.03
CA TRP A 109 10.63 8.63 -16.03
C TRP A 109 10.50 9.86 -16.93
N VAL A 110 9.31 10.10 -17.49
CA VAL A 110 9.04 11.28 -18.34
C VAL A 110 9.32 12.57 -17.59
N ALA A 111 8.89 12.68 -16.33
CA ALA A 111 9.13 13.86 -15.50
C ALA A 111 10.62 14.12 -15.29
N LEU A 112 11.41 13.08 -15.00
CA LEU A 112 12.87 13.21 -14.83
C LEU A 112 13.55 13.68 -16.12
N VAL A 113 13.19 13.10 -17.26
CA VAL A 113 13.73 13.47 -18.58
C VAL A 113 13.39 14.93 -18.92
N LEU A 114 12.14 15.35 -18.70
CA LEU A 114 11.71 16.73 -18.96
C LEU A 114 12.41 17.75 -18.05
N LEU A 115 12.75 17.35 -16.82
CA LEU A 115 13.49 18.17 -15.87
C LEU A 115 15.01 18.14 -16.09
N GLY A 116 15.50 17.40 -17.09
CA GLY A 116 16.94 17.24 -17.35
C GLY A 116 17.69 16.55 -16.22
N ARG A 117 17.00 15.68 -15.46
CA ARG A 117 17.60 14.89 -14.38
C ARG A 117 18.01 13.51 -14.89
N GLU A 118 19.05 12.96 -14.28
CA GLU A 118 19.45 11.57 -14.54
C GLU A 118 18.32 10.62 -14.15
N ALA A 119 18.04 9.65 -15.03
CA ALA A 119 17.03 8.63 -14.85
C ALA A 119 17.59 7.29 -15.32
N ALA A 120 17.29 6.24 -14.57
CA ALA A 120 17.63 4.88 -14.98
C ALA A 120 16.89 4.49 -16.28
N HIS A 121 17.23 3.32 -16.82
CA HIS A 121 16.62 2.88 -18.07
C HIS A 121 15.10 2.71 -17.87
N PRO A 122 14.24 3.14 -18.82
CA PRO A 122 12.78 3.08 -18.63
C PRO A 122 12.26 1.67 -18.38
N LEU A 123 12.93 0.65 -18.92
CA LEU A 123 12.59 -0.76 -18.65
C LEU A 123 12.92 -1.19 -17.21
N GLU A 124 13.96 -0.63 -16.59
CA GLU A 124 14.30 -0.91 -15.19
C GLU A 124 13.25 -0.31 -14.27
N PHE A 125 12.84 0.94 -14.52
CA PHE A 125 11.74 1.58 -13.79
C PHE A 125 10.45 0.78 -13.90
N LEU A 126 10.12 0.33 -15.12
CA LEU A 126 8.95 -0.49 -15.35
C LEU A 126 9.05 -1.83 -14.61
N ALA A 127 10.19 -2.50 -14.68
CA ALA A 127 10.41 -3.78 -14.01
C ALA A 127 10.31 -3.66 -12.48
N ILE A 128 10.99 -2.67 -11.89
CA ILE A 128 10.96 -2.40 -10.45
C ILE A 128 9.51 -2.17 -9.99
N MET A 129 8.75 -1.35 -10.72
CA MET A 129 7.36 -1.04 -10.38
C MET A 129 6.40 -2.20 -10.55
N LEU A 130 6.58 -3.01 -11.60
CA LEU A 130 5.74 -4.17 -11.83
C LEU A 130 5.99 -5.25 -10.78
N ILE A 131 7.25 -5.57 -10.49
CA ILE A 131 7.61 -6.59 -9.50
C ILE A 131 7.12 -6.16 -8.12
N SER A 132 7.46 -4.95 -7.69
CA SER A 132 7.00 -4.40 -6.41
C SER A 132 5.47 -4.29 -6.37
N GLY A 133 4.84 -3.86 -7.44
CA GLY A 133 3.39 -3.74 -7.56
C GLY A 133 2.66 -5.08 -7.44
N VAL A 134 3.15 -6.14 -8.08
CA VAL A 134 2.55 -7.48 -7.96
C VAL A 134 2.72 -8.03 -6.55
N LEU A 135 3.94 -7.98 -5.99
CA LEU A 135 4.22 -8.52 -4.66
C LEU A 135 3.42 -7.80 -3.56
N THR A 136 3.40 -6.46 -3.59
CA THR A 136 2.60 -5.65 -2.65
C THR A 136 1.12 -5.96 -2.77
N SER A 137 0.61 -6.14 -3.99
CA SER A 137 -0.80 -6.40 -4.21
C SER A 137 -1.24 -7.72 -3.62
N VAL A 138 -0.44 -8.77 -3.78
CA VAL A 138 -0.69 -10.07 -3.17
C VAL A 138 -0.80 -9.93 -1.66
N VAL A 139 0.21 -9.35 -1.00
CA VAL A 139 0.22 -9.23 0.46
C VAL A 139 -0.89 -8.33 0.98
N LEU A 140 -1.17 -7.20 0.32
CA LEU A 140 -2.21 -6.28 0.75
C LEU A 140 -3.61 -6.88 0.61
N ILE A 141 -3.89 -7.60 -0.47
CA ILE A 141 -5.18 -8.28 -0.65
C ILE A 141 -5.39 -9.33 0.45
N PHE A 142 -4.42 -10.23 0.65
CA PHE A 142 -4.54 -11.30 1.65
C PHE A 142 -4.56 -10.75 3.07
N GLY A 143 -3.68 -9.80 3.38
CA GLY A 143 -3.60 -9.15 4.69
C GLY A 143 -4.88 -8.37 5.03
N LEU A 144 -5.39 -7.59 4.08
CA LEU A 144 -6.62 -6.83 4.27
C LEU A 144 -7.83 -7.74 4.48
N LEU A 145 -8.03 -8.75 3.62
CA LEU A 145 -9.16 -9.68 3.73
C LEU A 145 -9.13 -10.44 5.06
N SER A 146 -7.98 -10.99 5.41
CA SER A 146 -7.84 -11.77 6.65
C SER A 146 -8.11 -10.92 7.88
N LEU A 147 -7.50 -9.74 7.98
CA LEU A 147 -7.65 -8.86 9.14
C LEU A 147 -9.05 -8.27 9.25
N LEU A 148 -9.70 -7.91 8.14
CA LEU A 148 -11.08 -7.41 8.15
C LEU A 148 -12.08 -8.49 8.57
N PHE A 149 -11.98 -9.70 8.03
CA PHE A 149 -12.92 -10.78 8.39
C PHE A 149 -12.72 -11.24 9.84
N VAL A 150 -11.47 -11.35 10.29
CA VAL A 150 -11.15 -11.68 11.68
C VAL A 150 -11.59 -10.56 12.62
N GLY A 151 -11.39 -9.29 12.24
CA GLY A 151 -11.87 -8.14 13.00
C GLY A 151 -13.39 -8.13 13.14
N TYR A 152 -14.09 -8.30 12.02
CA TYR A 152 -15.55 -8.32 11.96
C TYR A 152 -16.15 -9.46 12.79
N THR A 153 -15.61 -10.68 12.69
CA THR A 153 -16.07 -11.83 13.50
C THR A 153 -15.81 -11.66 15.00
N ARG A 154 -14.87 -10.80 15.39
CA ARG A 154 -14.61 -10.41 16.78
C ARG A 154 -15.43 -9.20 17.25
N GLY A 155 -16.31 -8.67 16.41
CA GLY A 155 -17.18 -7.54 16.72
C GLY A 155 -16.51 -6.17 16.56
N HIS A 156 -15.35 -6.09 15.89
CA HIS A 156 -14.75 -4.81 15.51
C HIS A 156 -15.36 -4.27 14.22
N ASP A 157 -15.56 -2.96 14.18
CA ASP A 157 -16.04 -2.27 12.99
C ASP A 157 -14.93 -2.26 11.90
N PRO A 158 -15.19 -2.82 10.70
CA PRO A 158 -14.24 -2.86 9.62
C PRO A 158 -13.86 -1.45 9.13
N ASP A 159 -14.72 -0.44 9.24
CA ASP A 159 -14.40 0.94 8.83
C ASP A 159 -13.25 1.53 9.66
N ASN A 160 -13.16 1.14 10.93
CA ASN A 160 -12.08 1.56 11.83
C ASN A 160 -10.78 0.79 11.60
N LEU A 161 -10.84 -0.36 10.93
CA LEU A 161 -9.71 -1.24 10.68
C LEU A 161 -9.05 -0.98 9.31
N VAL A 162 -9.82 -0.62 8.28
CA VAL A 162 -9.33 -0.44 6.91
C VAL A 162 -8.15 0.53 6.86
N GLY A 163 -8.31 1.74 7.41
CA GLY A 163 -7.29 2.78 7.37
C GLY A 163 -5.95 2.31 7.96
N PRO A 164 -5.91 1.91 9.25
CA PRO A 164 -4.68 1.44 9.88
C PRO A 164 -4.05 0.23 9.18
N ILE A 165 -4.84 -0.75 8.75
CA ILE A 165 -4.33 -1.95 8.07
C ILE A 165 -3.68 -1.56 6.74
N VAL A 166 -4.37 -0.77 5.93
CA VAL A 166 -3.90 -0.41 4.58
C VAL A 166 -2.63 0.42 4.67
N THR A 167 -2.55 1.40 5.56
CA THR A 167 -1.36 2.24 5.71
C THR A 167 -0.18 1.42 6.24
N THR A 168 -0.37 0.64 7.31
CA THR A 168 0.73 -0.12 7.93
C THR A 168 1.28 -1.19 7.00
N LEU A 169 0.42 -2.02 6.40
CA LEU A 169 0.85 -3.02 5.43
C LEU A 169 1.39 -2.37 4.16
N GLY A 170 0.77 -1.27 3.73
CA GLY A 170 1.11 -0.54 2.52
C GLY A 170 2.52 0.06 2.59
N ASP A 171 2.87 0.70 3.71
CA ASP A 171 4.17 1.32 3.89
C ASP A 171 5.26 0.27 4.08
N VAL A 172 5.04 -0.69 4.99
CA VAL A 172 6.04 -1.71 5.33
C VAL A 172 6.32 -2.63 4.15
N PHE A 173 5.29 -3.27 3.59
CA PHE A 173 5.48 -4.19 2.47
C PHE A 173 5.70 -3.45 1.15
N GLY A 174 5.17 -2.23 1.02
CA GLY A 174 5.47 -1.33 -0.09
C GLY A 174 6.96 -1.11 -0.23
N MET A 175 7.59 -0.62 0.83
CA MET A 175 9.03 -0.39 0.83
C MET A 175 9.82 -1.69 0.70
N ALA A 176 9.47 -2.73 1.45
CA ALA A 176 10.19 -3.99 1.41
C ALA A 176 10.21 -4.60 0.00
N PHE A 177 9.07 -4.66 -0.68
CA PHE A 177 9.00 -5.22 -2.02
C PHE A 177 9.55 -4.30 -3.11
N LEU A 178 9.59 -3.00 -2.88
CA LEU A 178 10.31 -2.08 -3.74
C LEU A 178 11.82 -2.34 -3.66
N LEU A 179 12.38 -2.53 -2.46
CA LEU A 179 13.77 -2.93 -2.28
C LEU A 179 14.08 -4.30 -2.91
N VAL A 180 13.22 -5.30 -2.70
CA VAL A 180 13.36 -6.61 -3.35
C VAL A 180 13.35 -6.49 -4.86
N ALA A 181 12.45 -5.67 -5.43
CA ALA A 181 12.37 -5.47 -6.87
C ALA A 181 13.64 -4.84 -7.44
N VAL A 182 14.24 -3.89 -6.73
CA VAL A 182 15.54 -3.29 -7.09
C VAL A 182 16.63 -4.36 -7.10
N GLY A 183 16.75 -5.16 -6.04
CA GLY A 183 17.76 -6.23 -5.98
C GLY A 183 17.58 -7.29 -7.07
N VAL A 184 16.33 -7.63 -7.43
CA VAL A 184 16.05 -8.55 -8.54
C VAL A 184 16.50 -7.96 -9.88
N VAL A 185 16.19 -6.68 -10.13
CA VAL A 185 16.58 -6.02 -11.39
C VAL A 185 18.09 -5.83 -11.48
N GLU A 186 18.75 -5.54 -10.36
CA GLU A 186 20.21 -5.41 -10.29
C GLU A 186 20.95 -6.71 -10.61
N VAL A 187 20.42 -7.87 -10.19
CA VAL A 187 21.02 -9.19 -10.48
C VAL A 187 20.80 -9.60 -11.94
N VAL A 188 19.71 -9.17 -12.55
CA VAL A 188 19.31 -9.57 -13.91
C VAL A 188 19.91 -8.66 -14.99
N GLY A 189 20.28 -7.41 -14.67
CA GLY A 189 20.76 -6.39 -15.60
C GLY A 189 22.22 -6.00 -15.41
#